data_AF-A0A3P6URP1-F1
#
_entry.id   AF-A0A3P6URP1-F1
#
_cell.length_a   1.000
_cell.length_b   1.000
_cell.length_c   1.000
_cell.angle_alpha   90.00
_cell.angle_beta   90.00
_cell.angle_gamma   90.00
#
_symmetry.space_group_name_H-M   'P 1'
#
loop_
_entity.id
_entity.type
_entity.pdbx_description
1 polymer ?
#
loop_
_entity_poly.entity_id
_entity_poly.type
_entity_poly.pdbx_seq_one_letter_code
_entity_poly.pdbx_strand_id
1 'polypeptide(L)'
;MRVLLDVHPKVRCGPETRILPRILHISSHLVGTPEMNRLAAAGISRDTLDIAFLKFIRTIIFRSGPPAERYCVKDPFLDTSMNFLFKIFPNSKFILMIRDGRAVAHSVVRYVNF
;
A
#
# COMPACT_ATOMS: atom_id res chain seq x y z
N MET A 1 1.87 12.00 -10.41
CA MET A 1 0.40 12.01 -10.16
C MET A 1 0.07 12.57 -8.80
N ARG A 2 0.46 11.95 -7.67
CA ARG A 2 0.04 12.36 -6.31
C ARG A 2 0.08 13.87 -6.01
N VAL A 3 1.08 14.58 -6.55
CA VAL A 3 1.22 16.03 -6.37
C VAL A 3 -0.01 16.79 -6.90
N LEU A 4 -0.58 16.36 -8.03
CA LEU A 4 -1.81 16.97 -8.57
C LEU A 4 -3.02 16.74 -7.67
N LEU A 5 -3.08 15.58 -6.99
CA LEU A 5 -4.13 15.30 -6.00
C LEU A 5 -3.93 16.13 -4.73
N ASP A 6 -2.69 16.27 -4.25
CA ASP A 6 -2.34 17.06 -3.06
C ASP A 6 -2.69 18.55 -3.21
N VAL A 7 -2.82 19.08 -4.42
CA VAL A 7 -3.26 20.47 -4.66
C VAL A 7 -4.72 20.67 -4.27
N HIS A 8 -5.55 19.62 -4.31
CA HIS A 8 -6.96 19.74 -4.01
C HIS A 8 -7.19 19.91 -2.50
N PRO A 9 -7.92 20.93 -2.02
CA PRO A 9 -7.99 21.28 -0.58
C PRO A 9 -8.60 20.18 0.31
N LYS A 10 -9.32 19.24 -0.30
CA LYS A 10 -9.96 18.10 0.38
C LYS A 10 -9.18 16.79 0.28
N VAL A 11 -8.07 16.73 -0.44
CA VAL A 11 -7.32 15.49 -0.69
C VAL A 11 -5.91 15.64 -0.16
N ARG A 12 -5.44 14.62 0.57
CA ARG A 12 -4.04 14.55 1.01
C ARG A 12 -3.48 13.16 0.74
N CYS A 13 -2.42 13.12 -0.06
CA CYS A 13 -1.58 11.96 -0.36
C CYS A 13 -0.32 11.95 0.51
N GLY A 14 0.45 13.04 0.47
CA GLY A 14 1.76 13.12 1.12
C GLY A 14 2.89 12.39 0.36
N PRO A 15 4.10 12.32 0.95
CA PRO A 15 5.24 11.61 0.37
C PRO A 15 5.05 10.08 0.39
N GLU A 16 5.97 9.37 -0.25
CA GLU A 16 6.02 7.90 -0.16
C GLU A 16 6.26 7.47 1.29
N THR A 17 5.49 6.51 1.78
CA THR A 17 5.63 5.98 3.14
C THR A 17 6.81 5.01 3.25
N ARG A 18 7.19 4.33 2.16
CA ARG A 18 8.21 3.27 2.02
C ARG A 18 7.99 2.01 2.87
N ILE A 19 7.21 2.09 3.95
CA ILE A 19 6.90 0.99 4.87
C ILE A 19 5.69 0.17 4.41
N LEU A 20 4.69 0.81 3.79
CA LEU A 20 3.49 0.11 3.33
C LEU A 20 3.78 -1.04 2.35
N PRO A 21 4.59 -0.86 1.28
CA PRO A 21 4.88 -1.99 0.38
C PRO A 21 5.59 -3.14 1.10
N ARG A 22 6.43 -2.87 2.11
CA ARG A 22 7.12 -3.92 2.89
C ARG A 22 6.15 -4.73 3.75
N ILE A 23 5.23 -4.05 4.42
CA ILE A 23 4.24 -4.72 5.28
C ILE A 23 3.22 -5.50 4.45
N LEU A 24 2.79 -4.94 3.31
CA LEU A 24 1.91 -5.64 2.37
C LEU A 24 2.59 -6.88 1.79
N HIS A 25 3.87 -6.79 1.44
CA HIS A 25 4.66 -7.94 1.00
C HIS A 25 4.68 -9.05 2.05
N ILE A 26 4.91 -8.73 3.33
CA ILE A 26 4.85 -9.73 4.42
C ILE A 26 3.45 -10.37 4.49
N SER A 27 2.39 -9.57 4.47
CA SER A 27 1.00 -10.08 4.54
C SER A 27 0.66 -11.02 3.38
N SER A 28 1.09 -10.69 2.16
CA SER A 28 0.82 -11.49 0.97
C SER A 28 1.61 -12.79 0.96
N HIS A 29 2.86 -12.78 1.46
CA HIS A 29 3.74 -13.95 1.49
C HIS A 29 3.35 -14.99 2.52
N LEU A 30 2.56 -14.61 3.54
CA LEU A 30 2.07 -15.58 4.51
C LEU A 30 0.97 -16.46 3.91
N VAL A 31 0.09 -15.92 3.05
CA VAL A 31 -1.06 -16.65 2.50
C VAL A 31 -0.63 -17.96 1.83
N GLY A 32 -1.21 -19.08 2.24
CA GLY A 32 -0.99 -20.38 1.59
C GLY A 32 0.36 -21.04 1.93
N THR A 33 1.14 -20.48 2.84
CA THR A 33 2.40 -21.09 3.30
C THR A 33 2.19 -22.00 4.51
N PRO A 34 3.11 -22.97 4.76
CA PRO A 34 3.09 -23.76 5.99
C PRO A 34 3.15 -22.91 7.27
N GLU A 35 3.69 -21.70 7.17
CA GLU A 35 3.75 -20.75 8.28
C GLU A 35 2.36 -20.33 8.76
N MET A 36 1.37 -20.20 7.87
CA MET A 36 -0.02 -19.92 8.29
C MET A 36 -0.61 -21.03 9.15
N ASN A 37 -0.25 -22.29 8.92
CA ASN A 37 -0.70 -23.40 9.76
C ASN A 37 -0.07 -23.34 11.15
N ARG A 38 1.21 -22.94 11.24
CA ARG A 38 1.90 -22.75 12.53
C ARG A 38 1.31 -21.58 13.30
N LEU A 39 1.05 -20.46 12.63
CA LEU A 39 0.37 -19.31 13.22
C LEU A 39 -1.04 -19.68 13.71
N ALA A 40 -1.81 -20.43 12.91
CA ALA A 40 -3.11 -20.93 13.32
C ALA A 40 -3.04 -21.84 14.56
N ALA A 41 -2.03 -22.73 14.64
CA ALA A 41 -1.80 -23.57 15.80
C ALA A 41 -1.42 -22.77 17.07
N ALA A 42 -0.83 -21.58 16.90
CA ALA A 42 -0.57 -20.63 17.97
C ALA A 42 -1.77 -19.71 18.30
N GLY A 43 -2.96 -19.97 17.74
CA GLY A 43 -4.16 -19.15 17.94
C GLY A 43 -4.20 -17.85 17.11
N ILE A 44 -3.25 -17.66 16.18
CA ILE A 44 -3.18 -16.50 15.30
C ILE A 44 -3.88 -16.84 13.99
N SER A 45 -5.19 -16.57 13.95
CA SER A 45 -6.01 -16.79 12.76
C SER A 45 -5.66 -15.82 11.62
N ARG A 46 -6.07 -16.16 10.39
CA ARG A 46 -5.95 -15.25 9.23
C ARG A 46 -6.69 -13.93 9.47
N ASP A 47 -7.86 -13.98 10.09
CA ASP A 47 -8.66 -12.79 10.37
C ASP A 47 -7.97 -11.87 11.39
N THR A 48 -7.34 -12.47 12.42
CA THR A 48 -6.54 -11.72 13.41
C THR A 48 -5.40 -10.97 12.73
N LEU A 49 -4.69 -11.62 11.80
CA LEU A 49 -3.62 -10.98 11.03
C LEU A 49 -4.16 -9.88 10.11
N ASP A 50 -5.23 -10.13 9.37
CA ASP A 50 -5.84 -9.15 8.47
C ASP A 50 -6.26 -7.88 9.26
N ILE A 51 -6.82 -8.03 10.47
CA ILE A 51 -7.15 -6.92 11.38
C ILE A 51 -5.90 -6.16 11.84
N ALA A 52 -4.83 -6.87 12.20
CA ALA A 52 -3.57 -6.26 12.63
C ALA A 52 -2.93 -5.44 11.49
N PHE A 53 -2.85 -6.01 10.28
CA PHE A 53 -2.35 -5.32 9.10
C PHE A 53 -3.23 -4.12 8.73
N LEU A 54 -4.56 -4.26 8.78
CA LEU A 54 -5.48 -3.15 8.53
C LEU A 54 -5.22 -2.00 9.51
N LYS A 55 -5.09 -2.28 10.81
CA LYS A 55 -4.82 -1.26 11.82
C LYS A 55 -3.48 -0.57 11.59
N PHE A 56 -2.44 -1.32 11.23
CA PHE A 56 -1.15 -0.78 10.85
C PHE A 56 -1.27 0.18 9.65
N ILE A 57 -1.83 -0.30 8.54
CA ILE A 57 -1.97 0.46 7.29
C ILE A 57 -2.79 1.74 7.51
N ARG A 58 -3.94 1.64 8.21
CA ARG A 58 -4.77 2.80 8.56
C ARG A 58 -3.99 3.83 9.36
N THR A 59 -3.23 3.37 10.36
CA THR A 59 -2.46 4.27 11.22
C THR A 59 -1.43 5.06 10.41
N ILE A 60 -0.71 4.38 9.52
CA ILE A 60 0.25 5.04 8.62
C ILE A 60 -0.46 6.03 7.69
N ILE A 61 -1.57 5.64 7.04
CA ILE A 61 -2.30 6.52 6.11
C ILE A 61 -2.85 7.76 6.82
N PHE A 62 -3.49 7.60 7.98
CA PHE A 62 -4.19 8.71 8.65
C PHE A 62 -3.29 9.59 9.52
N ARG A 63 -2.17 9.07 10.04
CA ARG A 63 -1.30 9.81 10.99
C ARG A 63 0.00 10.35 10.38
N SER A 64 0.30 10.05 9.11
CA SER A 64 1.52 10.52 8.43
C SER A 64 1.48 11.98 7.97
N GLY A 65 0.45 12.74 8.32
CA GLY A 65 0.34 14.15 7.97
C GLY A 65 -0.93 14.81 8.52
N PRO A 66 -1.23 16.04 8.08
CA PRO A 66 -2.44 16.77 8.48
C PRO A 66 -3.73 16.01 8.14
N PRO A 67 -4.83 16.24 8.88
CA PRO A 67 -6.13 15.65 8.55
C PRO A 67 -6.67 16.17 7.21
N ALA A 68 -7.43 15.34 6.50
CA ALA A 68 -8.09 15.69 5.25
C ALA A 68 -9.42 14.94 5.08
N GLU A 69 -10.31 15.42 4.23
CA GLU A 69 -11.58 14.74 3.92
C GLU A 69 -11.33 13.42 3.17
N ARG A 70 -10.38 13.43 2.22
CA ARG A 70 -10.00 12.26 1.42
C ARG A 70 -8.52 11.95 1.59
N TYR A 71 -8.25 10.75 2.10
CA TYR A 71 -6.90 10.24 2.25
C TYR A 71 -6.50 9.47 0.98
N CYS A 72 -5.32 9.79 0.48
CA CYS A 72 -4.65 9.14 -0.63
C CYS A 72 -3.34 8.56 -0.13
N VAL A 73 -2.81 7.55 -0.83
CA VAL A 73 -1.46 7.03 -0.61
C VAL A 73 -0.82 6.71 -1.95
N LYS A 74 0.49 6.97 -2.06
CA LYS A 74 1.27 6.64 -3.24
C LYS A 74 2.63 6.10 -2.79
N ASP A 75 2.77 4.79 -2.89
CA ASP A 75 4.04 4.09 -2.81
C ASP A 75 4.23 3.24 -4.08
N PRO A 76 5.48 3.02 -4.53
CA PRO A 76 5.75 2.03 -5.57
C PRO A 76 5.25 0.64 -5.14
N PHE A 77 4.80 -0.16 -6.10
CA PHE A 77 4.44 -1.58 -5.94
C PHE A 77 3.21 -1.88 -5.06
N LEU A 78 2.44 -0.87 -4.61
CA LEU A 78 1.16 -1.13 -3.92
C LEU A 78 0.15 -1.86 -4.82
N ASP A 79 0.27 -1.69 -6.12
CA ASP A 79 -0.53 -2.36 -7.15
C ASP A 79 -0.41 -3.90 -7.07
N THR A 80 0.74 -4.43 -6.65
CA THR A 80 0.93 -5.87 -6.44
C THR A 80 0.02 -6.47 -5.37
N SER A 81 -0.52 -5.63 -4.47
CA SER A 81 -1.39 -6.03 -3.36
C SER A 81 -2.81 -5.46 -3.49
N MET A 82 -3.23 -5.05 -4.70
CA MET A 82 -4.54 -4.42 -4.94
C MET A 82 -5.73 -5.26 -4.46
N ASN A 83 -5.71 -6.58 -4.68
CA ASN A 83 -6.80 -7.45 -4.23
C ASN A 83 -6.96 -7.44 -2.71
N PHE A 84 -5.83 -7.48 -1.98
CA PHE A 84 -5.85 -7.38 -0.52
C PHE A 84 -6.33 -6.00 -0.08
N LEU A 85 -5.79 -4.93 -0.69
CA LEU A 85 -6.18 -3.55 -0.38
C LEU A 85 -7.69 -3.30 -0.63
N PHE A 86 -8.26 -3.87 -1.70
CA PHE A 86 -9.69 -3.77 -1.98
C PHE A 86 -10.52 -4.56 -0.96
N LYS A 87 -10.06 -5.74 -0.52
CA LYS A 87 -10.71 -6.51 0.55
C LYS A 87 -10.78 -5.70 1.85
N ILE A 88 -9.69 -5.03 2.23
CA ILE A 88 -9.61 -4.33 3.53
C ILE A 88 -10.11 -2.88 3.49
N PHE A 89 -10.15 -2.26 2.30
CA PHE A 89 -10.73 -0.93 2.05
C PHE A 89 -11.73 -1.01 0.89
N PRO A 90 -12.96 -1.52 1.12
CA PRO A 90 -13.92 -1.77 0.05
C PRO A 90 -14.36 -0.51 -0.71
N ASN A 91 -14.28 0.65 -0.06
CA ASN A 91 -14.63 1.94 -0.66
C ASN A 91 -13.43 2.67 -1.28
N SER A 92 -12.24 2.05 -1.29
CA SER A 92 -11.05 2.66 -1.89
C SER A 92 -11.14 2.69 -3.41
N LYS A 93 -10.41 3.63 -4.02
CA LYS A 93 -10.26 3.75 -5.47
C LYS A 93 -8.78 3.71 -5.82
N PHE A 94 -8.46 3.08 -6.94
CA PHE A 94 -7.09 2.91 -7.42
C PHE A 94 -6.88 3.70 -8.71
N ILE A 95 -5.74 4.38 -8.80
CA ILE A 95 -5.31 5.09 -10.00
C ILE A 95 -4.02 4.42 -10.48
N LEU A 96 -4.14 3.55 -11.47
CA LEU A 96 -2.99 2.91 -12.11
C LEU A 96 -2.35 3.88 -13.10
N MET A 97 -1.12 4.29 -12.81
CA MET A 97 -0.35 5.16 -13.69
C MET A 97 0.32 4.34 -14.79
N ILE A 98 -0.14 4.50 -16.03
CA ILE A 98 0.46 3.84 -17.19
C ILE A 98 1.35 4.82 -17.93
N ARG A 99 2.57 4.39 -18.26
CA ARG A 99 3.54 5.12 -19.08
C ARG A 99 4.22 4.11 -20.00
N ASP A 100 4.66 4.55 -21.18
CA ASP A 100 5.46 3.72 -22.09
C ASP A 100 6.62 3.07 -21.31
N GLY A 101 6.71 1.73 -21.37
CA GLY A 101 7.69 0.96 -20.63
C GLY A 101 9.14 1.34 -20.98
N ARG A 102 9.40 1.73 -22.22
CA ARG A 102 10.73 2.21 -22.66
C ARG A 102 11.08 3.52 -21.98
N ALA A 103 10.10 4.43 -21.85
CA ALA A 103 10.30 5.70 -21.17
C ALA A 103 10.52 5.51 -19.65
N VAL A 104 9.83 4.55 -19.04
CA VAL A 104 10.06 4.17 -17.62
C VAL A 104 11.46 3.57 -17.46
N ALA A 105 11.82 2.56 -18.26
CA ALA A 105 13.13 1.91 -18.18
C ALA A 105 14.28 2.91 -18.37
N HIS A 106 14.17 3.78 -19.39
CA HIS A 106 15.13 4.85 -19.63
C HIS A 106 15.29 5.79 -18.43
N SER A 107 14.17 6.18 -17.81
CA SER A 107 14.17 7.05 -16.63
C SER A 107 14.83 6.38 -15.42
N VAL A 108 14.56 5.09 -15.21
CA VAL A 108 15.15 4.32 -14.11
C VAL A 108 16.66 4.22 -14.29
N VAL A 109 17.12 3.78 -15.46
CA VAL A 109 18.56 3.62 -15.75
C VAL A 109 19.33 4.92 -15.60
N ARG A 110 18.76 6.08 -15.99
CA ARG A 110 19.46 7.36 -15.96
C ARG A 110 19.43 8.08 -14.61
N TYR A 111 18.35 7.92 -13.83
CA TYR A 111 18.07 8.82 -12.70
C TYR A 111 17.81 8.11 -11.39
N VAL A 112 17.64 6.79 -11.39
CA VAL A 112 17.44 6.00 -10.16
C VAL A 112 18.72 5.20 -9.94
N ASN A 113 19.60 5.72 -9.09
CA ASN A 113 20.75 4.95 -8.62
C ASN A 113 20.25 3.81 -7.72
N PHE A 114 20.58 2.58 -8.10
CA PHE A 114 20.46 1.41 -7.24
C PHE A 114 21.73 1.24 -6.41
#